data_AF-W4KQL6-F1
#
_entry.id   AF-W4KQL6-F1
#
_cell.length_a   1.000
_cell.length_b   1.000
_cell.length_c   1.000
_cell.angle_alpha   90.00
_cell.angle_beta   90.00
_cell.angle_gamma   90.00
#
_symmetry.space_group_name_H-M   'P 1'
#
loop_
_entity.id
_entity.type
_entity.pdbx_description
1 polymer ?
#
loop_
_entity_poly.entity_id
_entity_poly.type
_entity_poly.pdbx_seq_one_letter_code
_entity_poly.pdbx_strand_id
1 'polypeptide(L)'
;MDEWATKKANLKDVLSHVSGLPRHDYSYAPLDSAEDIVQRLHYLRPAFELRERYSYNNQMYMVRAYRISTYTGSFSKFVEDRIFKPLNMTSTTYSTAAANSTGRLTQTWTDSGRGIP
;
A
#
# COMPACT_ATOMS: atom_id res chain seq x y z
N MET A 1 -4.36 -3.88 22.57
CA MET A 1 -4.85 -3.23 21.34
C MET A 1 -5.87 -2.19 21.76
N ASP A 2 -5.91 -1.02 21.11
CA ASP A 2 -6.92 0.01 21.40
C ASP A 2 -8.30 -0.51 20.93
N GLU A 3 -9.19 -0.80 21.89
CA GLU A 3 -10.53 -1.33 21.60
C GLU A 3 -11.41 -0.34 20.82
N TRP A 4 -11.27 0.95 21.09
CA TRP A 4 -12.06 1.99 20.45
C TRP A 4 -11.71 2.06 18.97
N ALA A 5 -10.41 2.21 18.64
CA ALA A 5 -9.96 2.23 17.27
C ALA A 5 -10.33 0.93 16.52
N THR A 6 -10.16 -0.23 17.16
CA THR A 6 -10.47 -1.54 16.56
C THR A 6 -11.94 -1.66 16.15
N LYS A 7 -12.87 -1.15 16.96
CA LYS A 7 -14.32 -1.27 16.72
C LYS A 7 -14.88 -0.18 15.79
N LYS A 8 -14.19 0.95 15.64
CA LYS A 8 -14.77 2.17 15.05
C LYS A 8 -14.03 2.74 13.85
N ALA A 9 -12.79 2.31 13.63
CA ALA A 9 -12.07 2.64 12.41
C ALA A 9 -12.82 2.10 11.20
N ASN A 10 -12.89 2.90 10.15
CA ASN A 10 -13.53 2.52 8.89
C ASN A 10 -12.63 2.91 7.70
N LEU A 11 -13.08 2.56 6.49
CA LEU A 11 -12.30 2.79 5.28
C LEU A 11 -12.03 4.27 5.00
N LYS A 12 -12.92 5.19 5.43
CA LYS A 12 -12.68 6.63 5.31
C LYS A 12 -11.52 7.05 6.21
N ASP A 13 -11.45 6.54 7.44
CA ASP A 13 -10.36 6.85 8.36
C ASP A 13 -9.01 6.35 7.84
N VAL A 14 -9.01 5.15 7.24
CA VAL A 14 -7.84 4.56 6.57
C VAL A 14 -7.40 5.45 5.40
N LEU A 15 -8.31 5.83 4.50
CA LEU A 15 -8.01 6.66 3.34
C LEU A 15 -7.64 8.11 3.69
N SER A 16 -8.08 8.58 4.86
CA SER A 16 -7.78 9.92 5.37
C SER A 16 -6.54 9.97 6.28
N HIS A 17 -5.87 8.83 6.53
CA HIS A 17 -4.69 8.75 7.41
C HIS A 17 -4.95 9.31 8.82
N VAL A 18 -6.11 8.99 9.39
CA VAL A 18 -6.51 9.41 10.75
C VAL A 18 -6.78 8.21 11.66
N SER A 19 -6.12 7.08 11.40
CA SER A 19 -6.27 5.84 12.17
C SER A 19 -5.59 5.84 13.54
N GLY A 20 -4.71 6.82 13.80
CA GLY A 20 -3.87 6.88 15.00
C GLY A 20 -2.57 6.08 14.91
N LEU A 21 -2.42 5.23 13.88
CA LEU A 21 -1.18 4.50 13.62
C LEU A 21 -0.16 5.38 12.87
N PRO A 22 1.00 5.70 13.47
CA PRO A 22 2.07 6.39 12.78
C PRO A 22 2.74 5.47 11.75
N ARG A 23 3.74 5.99 11.03
CA ARG A 23 4.60 5.18 10.18
C ARG A 23 5.33 4.13 11.00
N HIS A 24 5.25 2.88 10.57
CA HIS A 24 6.03 1.75 11.06
C HIS A 24 6.81 1.14 9.90
N ASP A 25 7.64 1.95 9.24
CA ASP A 25 8.26 1.60 7.95
C ASP A 25 9.16 0.35 8.02
N TYR A 26 9.68 -0.01 9.20
CA TYR A 26 10.47 -1.23 9.43
C TYR A 26 9.64 -2.45 9.82
N SER A 27 8.31 -2.33 9.91
CA SER A 27 7.43 -3.45 10.26
C SER A 27 7.10 -4.36 9.07
N TYR A 28 7.56 -4.03 7.87
CA TYR A 28 7.37 -4.80 6.65
C TYR A 28 8.55 -4.71 5.69
N ALA A 29 8.62 -5.68 4.79
CA ALA A 29 9.68 -5.92 3.83
C ALA A 29 9.15 -5.82 2.38
N PRO A 30 10.03 -5.64 1.37
CA PRO A 30 9.62 -5.44 -0.02
C PRO A 30 8.79 -6.57 -0.64
N LEU A 31 8.91 -7.80 -0.14
CA LEU A 31 8.18 -8.97 -0.66
C LEU A 31 6.89 -9.27 0.09
N ASP A 32 6.57 -8.49 1.12
CA ASP A 32 5.34 -8.68 1.88
C ASP A 32 4.11 -8.34 1.04
N SER A 33 3.11 -9.21 1.11
CA SER A 33 1.81 -8.95 0.51
C SER A 33 1.02 -7.90 1.32
N ALA A 34 -0.03 -7.35 0.69
CA ALA A 34 -0.96 -6.49 1.40
C ALA A 34 -1.61 -7.19 2.60
N GLU A 35 -1.85 -8.49 2.51
CA GLU A 35 -2.39 -9.29 3.60
C GLU A 35 -1.39 -9.40 4.76
N ASP A 36 -0.12 -9.70 4.47
CA ASP A 36 0.92 -9.83 5.51
C ASP A 36 1.07 -8.54 6.33
N ILE A 37 1.01 -7.39 5.65
CA ILE A 37 1.08 -6.07 6.29
C ILE A 37 -0.16 -5.80 7.15
N VAL A 38 -1.35 -6.12 6.63
CA VAL A 38 -2.62 -5.95 7.36
C VAL A 38 -2.66 -6.83 8.61
N GLN A 39 -2.24 -8.09 8.50
CA GLN A 39 -2.15 -9.02 9.62
C GLN A 39 -1.13 -8.57 10.67
N ARG A 40 -0.18 -7.69 10.36
CA ARG A 40 0.75 -7.16 11.37
C ARG A 40 0.25 -5.93 12.10
N LEU A 41 -0.78 -5.25 11.59
CA LEU A 41 -1.25 -3.99 12.17
C LEU A 41 -1.67 -4.10 13.63
N HIS A 42 -2.23 -5.25 14.05
CA HIS A 42 -2.66 -5.42 15.45
C HIS A 42 -1.50 -5.52 16.45
N TYR A 43 -0.26 -5.76 15.98
CA TYR A 43 0.94 -5.73 16.82
C TYR A 43 1.55 -4.32 16.93
N LEU A 44 1.10 -3.36 16.13
CA LEU A 44 1.67 -2.02 16.09
C LEU A 44 1.00 -1.11 17.11
N ARG A 45 1.82 -0.32 17.80
CA ARG A 45 1.34 0.65 18.79
C ARG A 45 0.85 1.93 18.09
N PRO A 46 -0.39 2.39 18.36
CA PRO A 46 -0.85 3.73 17.96
C PRO A 46 -0.07 4.83 18.71
N ALA A 47 0.10 5.97 18.07
CA ALA A 47 0.67 7.17 18.68
C ALA A 47 -0.40 8.22 19.03
N PHE A 48 -1.59 8.11 18.43
CA PHE A 48 -2.71 9.04 18.59
C PHE A 48 -4.01 8.25 18.69
N GLU A 49 -5.03 8.88 19.25
CA GLU A 49 -6.39 8.34 19.22
C GLU A 49 -6.96 8.34 17.79
N LEU A 50 -7.91 7.44 17.52
CA LEU A 50 -8.61 7.41 16.24
C LEU A 50 -9.26 8.79 15.96
N ARG A 51 -8.97 9.38 14.79
CA ARG A 51 -9.43 10.70 14.33
C ARG A 51 -8.89 11.90 15.08
N GLU A 52 -7.93 11.73 15.99
CA GLU A 52 -7.34 12.84 16.72
C GLU A 52 -6.60 13.81 15.79
N ARG A 53 -5.75 13.26 14.91
CA ARG A 53 -4.99 14.03 13.93
C ARG A 53 -4.61 13.20 12.72
N TYR A 54 -4.29 13.92 11.64
CA TYR A 54 -3.68 13.34 10.46
C TYR A 54 -2.25 12.85 10.75
N SER A 55 -1.93 11.61 10.37
CA SER A 55 -0.58 11.06 10.39
C SER A 55 -0.40 10.12 9.20
N TYR A 56 0.36 10.56 8.19
CA TYR A 56 0.58 9.77 6.98
C TYR A 56 1.25 8.42 7.30
N ASN A 57 0.74 7.34 6.72
CA ASN A 57 1.31 6.00 6.83
C ASN A 57 0.95 5.15 5.60
N ASN A 58 1.97 4.61 4.92
CA ASN A 58 1.84 3.75 3.74
C ASN A 58 1.00 2.49 3.99
N GLN A 59 1.02 1.95 5.21
CA GLN A 59 0.30 0.73 5.55
C GLN A 59 -1.22 0.90 5.35
N MET A 60 -1.76 2.12 5.46
CA MET A 60 -3.18 2.39 5.18
C MET A 60 -3.54 2.20 3.69
N TYR A 61 -2.60 2.45 2.77
CA TYR A 61 -2.78 2.09 1.37
C TYR A 61 -2.77 0.57 1.17
N MET A 62 -1.98 -0.17 1.96
CA MET A 62 -1.99 -1.63 1.92
C MET A 62 -3.30 -2.22 2.45
N VAL A 63 -3.88 -1.64 3.50
CA VAL A 63 -5.25 -1.99 3.97
C VAL A 63 -6.26 -1.83 2.83
N ARG A 64 -6.19 -0.72 2.09
CA ARG A 64 -7.05 -0.50 0.92
C ARG A 64 -6.82 -1.54 -0.18
N ALA A 65 -5.57 -1.82 -0.53
CA ALA A 65 -5.23 -2.79 -1.56
C ALA A 65 -5.70 -4.21 -1.19
N TYR A 66 -5.51 -4.62 0.07
CA TYR A 66 -6.03 -5.87 0.61
C TYR A 66 -7.57 -5.93 0.49
N ARG A 67 -8.26 -4.87 0.94
CA ARG A 67 -9.73 -4.81 0.90
C ARG A 67 -10.29 -4.86 -0.53
N ILE A 68 -9.61 -4.30 -1.52
CA ILE A 68 -10.03 -4.43 -2.92
C ILE A 68 -9.76 -5.85 -3.42
N SER A 69 -8.58 -6.41 -3.10
CA SER A 69 -8.21 -7.77 -3.50
C SER A 69 -9.17 -8.82 -2.94
N THR A 70 -9.72 -8.62 -1.73
CA THR A 70 -10.71 -9.56 -1.16
C THR A 70 -11.99 -9.69 -1.99
N TYR A 71 -12.33 -8.69 -2.82
CA TYR A 71 -13.51 -8.73 -3.69
C TYR A 71 -13.20 -8.98 -5.16
N THR A 72 -11.96 -8.77 -5.57
CA THR A 72 -11.57 -8.70 -7.00
C THR A 72 -10.45 -9.67 -7.35
N GLY A 73 -9.93 -10.41 -6.36
CA GLY A 73 -8.79 -11.31 -6.48
C GLY A 73 -7.45 -10.57 -6.42
N SER A 74 -7.22 -9.61 -7.31
CA SER A 74 -5.95 -8.88 -7.40
C SER A 74 -6.14 -7.38 -7.54
N PHE A 75 -5.54 -6.61 -6.63
CA PHE A 75 -5.53 -5.15 -6.70
C PHE A 75 -4.88 -4.62 -7.99
N SER A 76 -3.74 -5.17 -8.41
CA SER A 76 -3.04 -4.69 -9.61
C SER A 76 -3.86 -4.94 -10.87
N LYS A 77 -4.47 -6.13 -10.99
CA LYS A 77 -5.37 -6.45 -12.10
C LYS A 77 -6.63 -5.58 -12.09
N PHE A 78 -7.21 -5.34 -10.91
CA PHE A 78 -8.34 -4.44 -10.76
C PHE A 78 -8.01 -3.02 -11.25
N VAL A 79 -6.85 -2.47 -10.88
CA VAL A 79 -6.42 -1.14 -11.35
C VAL A 79 -6.17 -1.14 -12.85
N GLU A 80 -5.55 -2.20 -13.39
CA GLU A 80 -5.34 -2.34 -14.84
C GLU A 80 -6.67 -2.30 -15.60
N ASP A 81 -7.64 -3.10 -15.17
CA ASP A 81 -8.93 -3.26 -15.85
C ASP A 81 -9.86 -2.06 -15.68
N ARG A 82 -9.79 -1.35 -14.54
CA ARG A 82 -10.72 -0.27 -14.18
C ARG A 82 -10.18 1.13 -14.38
N ILE A 83 -8.86 1.28 -14.48
CA ILE A 83 -8.19 2.59 -14.60
C ILE A 83 -7.30 2.61 -15.83
N PHE A 84 -6.32 1.70 -15.94
CA PHE A 84 -5.33 1.80 -17.02
C PHE A 84 -5.95 1.59 -18.41
N LYS A 85 -6.76 0.52 -18.59
CA LYS A 85 -7.41 0.23 -19.89
C LYS A 85 -8.43 1.31 -20.29
N PRO A 86 -9.37 1.73 -19.43
CA PRO A 86 -10.36 2.75 -19.81
C PRO A 86 -9.76 4.12 -20.12
N LEU A 87 -8.60 4.45 -19.52
CA LEU A 87 -7.89 5.72 -19.75
C LEU A 87 -6.78 5.60 -20.81
N ASN A 88 -6.65 4.47 -21.49
CA ASN A 88 -5.61 4.21 -22.49
C ASN A 88 -4.17 4.44 -21.98
N MET A 89 -3.90 4.07 -20.72
CA MET A 89 -2.58 4.22 -20.07
C MET A 89 -1.62 3.10 -20.47
N THR A 90 -1.23 3.04 -21.74
CA THR A 90 -0.43 1.94 -22.32
C THR A 90 1.04 1.89 -21.88
N SER A 91 1.51 2.91 -21.14
CA SER A 91 2.88 2.98 -20.59
C SER A 91 2.87 3.00 -19.05
N THR A 92 1.89 2.36 -18.41
CA THR A 92 1.77 2.25 -16.94
C THR A 92 1.58 0.79 -16.55
N THR A 93 2.34 0.30 -15.56
CA THR A 93 2.27 -1.08 -15.09
C THR A 93 2.73 -1.21 -13.64
N TYR A 94 2.23 -2.23 -12.93
CA TYR A 94 2.74 -2.66 -11.62
C TYR A 94 3.88 -3.68 -11.74
N SER A 95 4.13 -4.24 -12.92
CA SER A 95 5.15 -5.27 -13.13
C SER A 95 6.47 -4.65 -13.60
N THR A 96 7.52 -4.82 -12.81
CA THR A 96 8.89 -4.42 -13.17
C THR A 96 9.38 -5.16 -14.42
N ALA A 97 9.05 -6.45 -14.56
CA ALA A 97 9.39 -7.25 -15.73
C ALA A 97 8.70 -6.71 -17.01
N ALA A 98 7.41 -6.38 -16.93
CA ALA A 98 6.67 -5.79 -18.04
C ALA A 98 7.20 -4.38 -18.41
N ALA A 99 7.58 -3.57 -17.42
CA ALA A 99 8.22 -2.29 -17.67
C ALA A 99 9.58 -2.48 -18.36
N ASN A 100 10.40 -3.42 -17.90
CA ASN A 100 11.71 -3.72 -18.47
C ASN A 100 11.62 -4.21 -19.92
N SER A 101 10.63 -5.05 -20.26
CA SER A 101 10.44 -5.54 -21.63
C SER A 101 10.10 -4.44 -22.65
N THR A 102 9.69 -3.25 -22.20
CA THR A 102 9.48 -2.10 -23.10
C THR A 102 10.79 -1.44 -23.56
N GLY A 103 11.91 -1.71 -22.87
CA GLY A 103 13.17 -0.99 -23.06
C GLY A 103 13.16 0.47 -22.57
N ARG A 104 12.06 0.92 -21.93
CA ARG A 104 11.90 2.29 -21.42
C ARG A 104 12.10 2.41 -19.91
N LEU A 105 12.36 1.30 -19.22
CA LEU A 105 12.63 1.30 -17.78
C LEU A 105 13.98 1.98 -17.52
N THR A 106 13.97 3.07 -16.75
CA THR A 106 15.19 3.77 -16.36
C THR A 106 15.96 3.02 -15.27
N GLN A 107 17.25 3.27 -15.19
CA GLN A 107 18.10 2.73 -14.13
C GLN A 107 17.79 3.43 -12.81
N THR A 108 17.80 2.67 -11.71
CA THR A 108 17.77 3.22 -10.35
C THR A 108 19.18 3.27 -9.78
N TRP A 109 19.43 4.22 -8.88
CA TRP A 109 20.72 4.41 -8.22
C TRP A 109 20.49 4.49 -6.72
N THR A 110 21.36 3.86 -5.96
CA THR A 110 21.39 3.84 -4.51
C THR A 110 22.78 4.26 -4.02
N ASP A 111 22.93 4.43 -2.72
CA ASP A 111 24.24 4.73 -2.10
C ASP A 111 25.29 3.63 -2.37
N SER A 112 24.83 2.41 -2.69
CA SER A 112 25.68 1.27 -3.07
C SER A 112 25.97 1.15 -4.57
N GLY A 113 25.52 2.12 -5.38
CA GLY A 113 25.68 2.14 -6.84
C GLY A 113 24.38 1.86 -7.58
N ARG A 114 24.49 1.40 -8.83
CA ARG A 114 23.34 1.10 -9.69
C ARG A 114 22.47 0.01 -9.06
N GLY A 115 21.19 0.30 -8.87
CA GLY A 115 20.18 -0.69 -8.51
C GLY A 115 19.92 -1.59 -9.70
N ILE A 116 20.58 -2.75 -9.74
CA ILE A 116 20.30 -3.78 -10.73
C ILE A 116 19.12 -4.60 -10.19
N PRO A 117 18.05 -4.81 -10.97
CA PRO A 117 16.96 -5.73 -10.60
C PRO A 117 17.46 -7.13 -10.28
#